data_AF-A0A2U9PRV9-F1
#
_entry.id   AF-A0A2U9PRV9-F1
#
_cell.length_a   1.000
_cell.length_b   1.000
_cell.length_c   1.000
_cell.angle_alpha   90.00
_cell.angle_beta   90.00
_cell.angle_gamma   90.00
#
_symmetry.space_group_name_H-M   'P 1'
#
loop_
_entity.id
_entity.type
_entity.pdbx_description
1 polymer ?
#
loop_
_entity_poly.entity_id
_entity_poly.type
_entity_poly.pdbx_seq_one_letter_code
_entity_poly.pdbx_strand_id
1 'polypeptide(L)'
;MSEYDLHSLILACDFRVDDVDDMWKWMNKHRDGLKSIGAHHVVLYKSIWEPGRVLVTIGIRQARSIRELLRSPEIFEWFDKSGVQDIPPIFGGEVVEKIDLGEPTPETHVAGVIVGAVAPVDDVSTLMRKVHDGLARFAGSGIRKIWVYRALDDGNEVMILQEIENEVSARQWISHPDAAAEWMTNAGFGPYPSLFVGKLAHIMTVEGQV
;
A
#
# COMPACT_ATOMS: atom_id res chain seq x y z
N MET A 1 -14.86 -20.53 -9.99
CA MET A 1 -13.60 -20.31 -9.28
C MET A 1 -12.50 -20.17 -10.31
N SER A 2 -11.95 -18.98 -10.49
CA SER A 2 -10.59 -18.85 -11.03
C SER A 2 -9.71 -18.43 -9.87
N GLU A 3 -9.04 -19.44 -9.35
CA GLU A 3 -8.10 -19.48 -8.24
C GLU A 3 -6.77 -18.78 -8.65
N TYR A 4 -6.87 -17.53 -9.13
CA TYR A 4 -5.69 -16.73 -9.45
C TYR A 4 -5.15 -16.10 -8.17
N ASP A 5 -4.28 -16.86 -7.51
CA ASP A 5 -3.25 -16.46 -6.55
C ASP A 5 -3.67 -15.50 -5.42
N LEU A 6 -4.33 -16.08 -4.41
CA LEU A 6 -4.34 -15.56 -3.03
C LEU A 6 -2.95 -15.53 -2.37
N HIS A 7 -1.87 -15.86 -3.11
CA HIS A 7 -0.47 -15.70 -2.70
C HIS A 7 0.19 -14.47 -3.32
N SER A 8 -0.58 -13.41 -3.59
CA SER A 8 -0.01 -12.11 -3.92
C SER A 8 0.59 -11.51 -2.66
N LEU A 9 1.90 -11.27 -2.67
CA LEU A 9 2.59 -10.62 -1.58
C LEU A 9 2.83 -9.16 -1.92
N ILE A 10 2.98 -8.35 -0.88
CA ILE A 10 3.26 -6.94 -1.01
C ILE A 10 4.47 -6.55 -0.18
N LEU A 11 5.27 -5.66 -0.73
CA LEU A 11 6.11 -4.78 0.05
C LEU A 11 5.55 -3.38 -0.04
N ALA A 12 5.55 -2.67 1.07
CA ALA A 12 5.16 -1.27 1.11
C ALA A 12 6.14 -0.46 1.93
N CYS A 13 6.42 0.75 1.46
CA CYS A 13 7.36 1.66 2.07
C CYS A 13 6.77 3.07 2.02
N ASP A 14 6.73 3.72 3.18
CA ASP A 14 6.26 5.10 3.33
C ASP A 14 7.42 5.96 3.81
N PHE A 15 7.83 6.92 2.98
CA PHE A 15 9.04 7.69 3.22
C PHE A 15 9.02 9.04 2.51
N ARG A 16 10.05 9.85 2.77
CA ARG A 16 10.21 11.16 2.14
C ARG A 16 11.38 11.15 1.15
N VAL A 17 11.20 11.86 0.05
CA VAL A 17 12.22 12.13 -0.96
C VAL A 17 12.24 13.62 -1.31
N ASP A 18 13.40 14.09 -1.76
CA ASP A 18 13.55 15.47 -2.23
C ASP A 18 12.83 15.69 -3.57
N ASP A 19 12.96 14.76 -4.51
CA ASP A 19 12.32 14.81 -5.82
C ASP A 19 11.75 13.43 -6.23
N VAL A 20 10.42 13.40 -6.40
CA VAL A 20 9.67 12.19 -6.73
C VAL A 20 9.96 11.72 -8.16
N ASP A 21 10.12 12.64 -9.11
CA ASP A 21 10.33 12.31 -10.51
C ASP A 21 11.74 11.76 -10.73
N ASP A 22 12.73 12.29 -10.04
CA ASP A 22 14.10 11.78 -10.11
C ASP A 22 14.25 10.41 -9.44
N MET A 23 13.63 10.21 -8.27
CA MET A 23 13.49 8.87 -7.69
C MET A 23 12.83 7.92 -8.70
N TRP A 24 11.72 8.32 -9.33
CA TRP A 24 11.01 7.47 -10.29
C TRP A 24 11.86 7.10 -11.51
N LYS A 25 12.58 8.07 -12.10
CA LYS A 25 13.53 7.81 -13.19
C LYS A 25 14.62 6.83 -12.75
N TRP A 26 15.11 6.97 -11.53
CA TRP A 26 16.12 6.07 -10.98
C TRP A 26 15.56 4.66 -10.80
N MET A 27 14.33 4.50 -10.29
CA MET A 27 13.66 3.19 -10.17
C MET A 27 13.49 2.51 -11.53
N ASN A 28 13.10 3.27 -12.57
CA ASN A 28 12.98 2.73 -13.92
C ASN A 28 14.32 2.22 -14.48
N LYS A 29 15.43 2.90 -14.18
CA LYS A 29 16.78 2.46 -14.59
C LYS A 29 17.23 1.18 -13.88
N HIS A 30 16.71 0.90 -12.68
CA HIS A 30 17.10 -0.26 -11.87
C HIS A 30 16.01 -1.35 -11.84
N ARG A 31 15.15 -1.41 -12.87
CA ARG A 31 14.06 -2.39 -13.02
C ARG A 31 14.53 -3.84 -12.97
N ASP A 32 15.75 -4.13 -13.43
CA ASP A 32 16.32 -5.48 -13.39
C ASP A 32 16.54 -5.97 -11.95
N GLY A 33 16.89 -5.07 -11.02
CA GLY A 33 16.98 -5.39 -9.60
C GLY A 33 15.61 -5.70 -8.99
N LEU A 34 14.56 -5.01 -9.43
CA LEU A 34 13.18 -5.35 -9.04
C LEU A 34 12.75 -6.70 -9.61
N LYS A 35 13.19 -7.03 -10.82
CA LYS A 35 12.86 -8.31 -11.45
C LYS A 35 13.54 -9.48 -10.74
N SER A 36 14.81 -9.35 -10.33
CA SER A 36 15.56 -10.43 -9.67
C SER A 36 14.95 -10.85 -8.33
N ILE A 37 14.24 -9.94 -7.67
CA ILE A 37 13.56 -10.16 -6.39
C ILE A 37 12.09 -10.61 -6.55
N GLY A 38 11.68 -10.91 -7.78
CA GLY A 38 10.34 -11.41 -8.07
C GLY A 38 9.24 -10.35 -8.07
N ALA A 39 9.61 -9.06 -8.18
CA ALA A 39 8.62 -8.01 -8.36
C ALA A 39 8.00 -8.10 -9.76
N HIS A 40 6.67 -7.96 -9.81
CA HIS A 40 5.94 -7.96 -11.08
C HIS A 40 5.29 -6.60 -11.37
N HIS A 41 5.03 -5.78 -10.36
CA HIS A 41 4.62 -4.39 -10.52
C HIS A 41 5.05 -3.52 -9.33
N VAL A 42 5.17 -2.23 -9.59
CA VAL A 42 5.39 -1.18 -8.60
C VAL A 42 4.35 -0.07 -8.80
N VAL A 43 3.78 0.41 -7.70
CA VAL A 43 2.88 1.56 -7.68
C VAL A 43 3.46 2.62 -6.76
N LEU A 44 3.50 3.86 -7.23
CA LEU A 44 3.95 5.01 -6.47
C LEU A 44 2.78 5.96 -6.28
N TYR A 45 2.47 6.24 -5.02
CA TYR A 45 1.54 7.28 -4.60
C TYR A 45 2.30 8.47 -4.05
N LYS A 46 1.91 9.67 -4.46
CA LYS A 46 2.44 10.94 -3.94
C LYS A 46 1.47 11.50 -2.93
N SER A 47 1.96 11.87 -1.74
CA SER A 47 1.13 12.51 -0.74
C SER A 47 0.60 13.85 -1.25
N ILE A 48 -0.66 14.12 -0.94
CA ILE A 48 -1.33 15.40 -1.25
C ILE A 48 -1.33 16.34 -0.04
N TRP A 49 -0.96 15.86 1.15
CA TRP A 49 -0.92 16.67 2.38
C TRP A 49 0.50 16.97 2.84
N GLU A 50 1.48 16.15 2.47
CA GLU A 50 2.85 16.25 2.93
C GLU A 50 3.82 16.26 1.75
N PRO A 51 4.39 17.42 1.39
CA PRO A 51 5.31 17.53 0.26
C PRO A 51 6.50 16.57 0.38
N GLY A 52 6.76 15.81 -0.68
CA GLY A 52 7.88 14.85 -0.73
C GLY A 52 7.61 13.50 -0.05
N ARG A 53 6.50 13.34 0.70
CA ARG A 53 6.09 12.04 1.24
C ARG A 53 5.50 11.16 0.13
N VAL A 54 5.97 9.93 0.02
CA VAL A 54 5.54 8.94 -0.96
C VAL A 54 5.22 7.61 -0.28
N LEU A 55 4.25 6.90 -0.84
CA LEU A 55 3.98 5.50 -0.52
C LEU A 55 4.28 4.69 -1.77
N VAL A 56 5.22 3.76 -1.67
CA VAL A 56 5.56 2.83 -2.74
C VAL A 56 5.05 1.46 -2.36
N THR A 57 4.29 0.81 -3.24
CA THR A 57 3.89 -0.59 -3.09
C THR A 57 4.47 -1.44 -4.23
N ILE A 58 4.93 -2.64 -3.90
CA ILE A 58 5.56 -3.57 -4.83
C ILE A 58 4.87 -4.92 -4.68
N GLY A 59 4.29 -5.43 -5.76
CA GLY A 59 3.75 -6.79 -5.77
C GLY A 59 4.84 -7.81 -6.05
N ILE A 60 4.92 -8.84 -5.22
CA ILE A 60 5.91 -9.93 -5.28
C ILE A 60 5.18 -11.28 -5.44
N ARG A 61 5.70 -12.16 -6.30
CA ARG A 61 5.08 -13.47 -6.59
C ARG A 61 5.38 -14.58 -5.56
N GLN A 62 6.46 -14.51 -4.77
CA GLN A 62 6.91 -15.62 -3.91
C GLN A 62 7.41 -15.20 -2.51
N ALA A 63 7.01 -15.95 -1.46
CA ALA A 63 7.26 -15.60 -0.05
C ALA A 63 8.72 -15.76 0.39
N ARG A 64 9.46 -16.69 -0.22
CA ARG A 64 10.91 -16.81 -0.02
C ARG A 64 11.62 -15.55 -0.48
N SER A 65 11.15 -14.95 -1.58
CA SER A 65 11.68 -13.70 -2.10
C SER A 65 11.52 -12.56 -1.10
N ILE A 66 10.40 -12.39 -0.38
CA ILE A 66 10.29 -11.30 0.60
C ILE A 66 11.29 -11.41 1.75
N ARG A 67 11.48 -12.60 2.33
CA ARG A 67 12.46 -12.76 3.42
C ARG A 67 13.90 -12.58 2.96
N GLU A 68 14.22 -13.01 1.75
CA GLU A 68 15.52 -12.78 1.11
C GLU A 68 15.71 -11.30 0.75
N LEU A 69 14.65 -10.65 0.31
CA LEU A 69 14.60 -9.25 -0.11
C LEU A 69 14.76 -8.28 1.07
N LEU A 70 14.09 -8.53 2.20
CA LEU A 70 14.31 -7.75 3.42
C LEU A 70 15.74 -7.91 3.96
N ARG A 71 16.47 -8.94 3.53
CA ARG A 71 17.87 -9.18 3.88
C ARG A 71 18.84 -8.81 2.76
N SER A 72 18.33 -8.39 1.61
CA SER A 72 19.11 -8.14 0.40
C SER A 72 19.72 -6.73 0.46
N PRO A 73 21.05 -6.60 0.31
CA PRO A 73 21.71 -5.31 0.20
C PRO A 73 21.14 -4.42 -0.91
N GLU A 74 20.61 -5.03 -1.97
CA GLU A 74 20.01 -4.35 -3.11
C GLU A 74 18.77 -3.54 -2.72
N ILE A 75 17.99 -3.98 -1.71
CA ILE A 75 16.88 -3.17 -1.17
C ILE A 75 17.40 -1.95 -0.41
N PHE A 76 18.52 -2.08 0.29
CA PHE A 76 19.11 -0.97 1.02
C PHE A 76 19.77 0.03 0.08
N GLU A 77 20.48 -0.44 -0.95
CA GLU A 77 20.96 0.42 -2.03
C GLU A 77 19.81 1.11 -2.78
N TRP A 78 18.63 0.47 -2.83
CA TRP A 78 17.43 1.05 -3.41
C TRP A 78 16.93 2.28 -2.63
N PHE A 79 17.02 2.29 -1.30
CA PHE A 79 16.69 3.47 -0.49
C PHE A 79 17.82 4.50 -0.40
N ASP A 80 19.07 4.05 -0.28
CA ASP A 80 20.23 4.93 -0.11
C ASP A 80 20.43 5.84 -1.34
N LYS A 81 20.24 5.31 -2.55
CA LYS A 81 20.45 6.05 -3.80
C LYS A 81 19.22 6.79 -4.32
N SER A 82 18.04 6.59 -3.73
CA SER A 82 16.80 7.28 -4.12
C SER A 82 16.58 8.61 -3.40
N GLY A 83 17.53 9.05 -2.58
CA GLY A 83 17.44 10.34 -1.86
C GLY A 83 16.54 10.26 -0.63
N VAL A 84 16.38 9.07 -0.04
CA VAL A 84 15.64 8.92 1.21
C VAL A 84 16.50 9.43 2.36
N GLN A 85 15.90 10.22 3.25
CA GLN A 85 16.61 10.82 4.38
C GLN A 85 17.03 9.79 5.43
N ASP A 86 16.28 8.70 5.58
CA ASP A 86 16.53 7.57 6.50
C ASP A 86 16.03 6.25 5.88
N ILE A 87 16.59 5.09 6.26
CA ILE A 87 16.04 3.79 5.81
C ILE A 87 14.61 3.67 6.35
N PRO A 88 13.58 3.60 5.48
CA PRO A 88 12.22 3.62 5.97
C PRO A 88 11.79 2.26 6.50
N PRO A 89 10.83 2.23 7.42
CA PRO A 89 10.15 1.00 7.78
C PRO A 89 9.57 0.33 6.53
N ILE A 90 9.90 -0.94 6.34
CA ILE A 90 9.39 -1.75 5.24
C ILE A 90 8.30 -2.66 5.79
N PHE A 91 7.11 -2.56 5.25
CA PHE A 91 6.04 -3.53 5.50
C PHE A 91 6.15 -4.65 4.49
N GLY A 92 6.19 -5.90 4.95
CA GLY A 92 6.14 -7.09 4.10
C GLY A 92 4.98 -7.98 4.50
N GLY A 93 4.01 -8.14 3.59
CA GLY A 93 2.75 -8.79 3.92
C GLY A 93 2.18 -9.67 2.82
N GLU A 94 1.17 -10.45 3.20
CA GLU A 94 0.34 -11.22 2.29
C GLU A 94 -1.06 -10.62 2.20
N VAL A 95 -1.69 -10.74 1.04
CA VAL A 95 -3.08 -10.33 0.87
C VAL A 95 -3.98 -11.13 1.81
N VAL A 96 -4.75 -10.42 2.62
CA VAL A 96 -5.91 -10.99 3.34
C VAL A 96 -7.12 -10.93 2.42
N GLU A 97 -7.44 -9.74 1.93
CA GLU A 97 -8.57 -9.54 1.03
C GLU A 97 -8.44 -8.26 0.20
N LYS A 98 -9.02 -8.28 -1.00
CA LYS A 98 -9.21 -7.11 -1.86
C LYS A 98 -10.69 -6.97 -2.15
N ILE A 99 -11.29 -5.86 -1.75
CA ILE A 99 -12.74 -5.63 -1.80
C ILE A 99 -13.02 -4.44 -2.72
N ASP A 100 -13.84 -4.65 -3.73
CA ASP A 100 -14.38 -3.60 -4.58
C ASP A 100 -15.83 -3.28 -4.15
N LEU A 101 -16.11 -2.01 -3.87
CA LEU A 101 -17.36 -1.51 -3.28
C LEU A 101 -18.31 -0.81 -4.26
N GLY A 102 -18.00 -0.83 -5.56
CA GLY A 102 -18.80 -0.16 -6.59
C GLY A 102 -18.85 -0.93 -7.90
N GLU A 103 -19.50 -0.33 -8.90
CA GLU A 103 -19.44 -0.84 -10.28
C GLU A 103 -17.99 -0.85 -10.78
N PRO A 104 -17.64 -1.77 -11.70
CA PRO A 104 -16.30 -1.83 -12.28
C PRO A 104 -15.86 -0.44 -12.77
N THR A 105 -14.80 0.09 -12.18
CA THR A 105 -14.24 1.37 -12.60
C THR A 105 -13.84 1.28 -14.08
N PRO A 106 -14.28 2.22 -14.94
CA PRO A 106 -13.86 2.28 -16.33
C PRO A 106 -12.33 2.27 -16.45
N GLU A 107 -11.78 1.74 -17.54
CA GLU A 107 -10.32 1.69 -17.75
C GLU A 107 -9.66 3.08 -17.74
N THR A 108 -10.43 4.15 -17.95
CA THR A 108 -10.00 5.55 -17.90
C THR A 108 -10.02 6.16 -16.49
N HIS A 109 -10.44 5.40 -15.48
CA HIS A 109 -10.50 5.85 -14.09
C HIS A 109 -9.10 6.08 -13.54
N VAL A 110 -8.76 7.34 -13.31
CA VAL A 110 -7.59 7.69 -12.49
C VAL A 110 -7.98 7.37 -11.05
N ALA A 111 -7.23 6.46 -10.42
CA ALA A 111 -7.43 6.12 -9.01
C ALA A 111 -7.64 7.39 -8.19
N GLY A 112 -8.62 7.36 -7.28
CA GLY A 112 -9.00 8.52 -6.48
C GLY A 112 -7.92 8.95 -5.49
N VAL A 113 -8.30 9.15 -4.24
CA VAL A 113 -7.37 9.37 -3.14
C VAL A 113 -7.13 8.05 -2.43
N ILE A 114 -5.87 7.70 -2.24
CA ILE A 114 -5.48 6.58 -1.38
C ILE A 114 -5.31 7.10 0.04
N VAL A 115 -6.02 6.46 0.97
CA VAL A 115 -5.79 6.56 2.40
C VAL A 115 -5.22 5.23 2.86
N GLY A 116 -4.09 5.25 3.56
CA GLY A 116 -3.44 4.01 3.98
C GLY A 116 -2.67 4.14 5.28
N ALA A 117 -2.55 3.03 6.00
CA ALA A 117 -1.59 2.91 7.10
C ALA A 117 -1.21 1.46 7.36
N VAL A 118 -0.10 1.31 8.07
CA VAL A 118 0.23 0.10 8.83
C VAL A 118 -0.20 0.33 10.28
N ALA A 119 -0.87 -0.65 10.88
CA ALA A 119 -1.33 -0.56 12.25
C ALA A 119 -1.39 -1.95 12.92
N PRO A 120 -1.12 -2.02 14.23
CA PRO A 120 -1.43 -3.22 15.01
C PRO A 120 -2.94 -3.37 15.17
N VAL A 121 -3.40 -4.63 15.22
CA VAL A 121 -4.77 -5.04 15.48
C VAL A 121 -4.79 -6.19 16.46
N ASP A 122 -5.85 -6.30 17.26
CA ASP A 122 -5.95 -7.39 18.24
C ASP A 122 -6.05 -8.77 17.58
N ASP A 123 -6.84 -8.85 16.50
CA ASP A 123 -7.07 -10.06 15.70
C ASP A 123 -7.54 -9.67 14.29
N VAL A 124 -6.84 -10.17 13.28
CA VAL A 124 -7.14 -9.91 11.86
C VAL A 124 -8.52 -10.44 11.47
N SER A 125 -8.96 -11.57 12.04
CA SER A 125 -10.28 -12.13 11.72
C SER A 125 -11.42 -11.24 12.21
N THR A 126 -11.24 -10.64 13.39
CA THR A 126 -12.17 -9.69 13.98
C THR A 126 -12.20 -8.38 13.22
N LEU A 127 -11.05 -7.87 12.80
CA LEU A 127 -10.97 -6.73 11.87
C LEU A 127 -11.79 -7.01 10.60
N MET A 128 -11.57 -8.16 9.95
CA MET A 128 -12.24 -8.47 8.69
C MET A 128 -13.76 -8.58 8.84
N ARG A 129 -14.25 -9.15 9.95
CA ARG A 129 -15.70 -9.13 10.27
C ARG A 129 -16.24 -7.70 10.35
N LYS A 130 -15.55 -6.81 11.09
CA LYS A 130 -15.95 -5.39 11.19
C LYS A 130 -15.96 -4.71 9.82
N VAL A 131 -14.93 -4.95 9.00
CA VAL A 131 -14.83 -4.42 7.62
C VAL A 131 -16.02 -4.88 6.78
N HIS A 132 -16.33 -6.18 6.79
CA HIS A 132 -17.47 -6.74 6.07
C HIS A 132 -18.83 -6.19 6.53
N ASP A 133 -19.01 -6.02 7.85
CA ASP A 133 -20.22 -5.39 8.42
C ASP A 133 -20.33 -3.89 8.09
N GLY A 134 -19.22 -3.26 7.70
CA GLY A 134 -19.10 -1.84 7.38
C GLY A 134 -19.23 -1.48 5.90
N LEU A 135 -19.18 -2.45 4.98
CA LEU A 135 -19.02 -2.19 3.54
C LEU A 135 -20.03 -1.20 2.95
N ALA A 136 -21.32 -1.31 3.33
CA ALA A 136 -22.34 -0.38 2.84
C ALA A 136 -22.12 1.06 3.31
N ARG A 137 -21.62 1.25 4.55
CA ARG A 137 -21.31 2.58 5.11
C ARG A 137 -20.02 3.13 4.53
N PHE A 138 -19.05 2.26 4.22
CA PHE A 138 -17.84 2.63 3.50
C PHE A 138 -18.15 3.14 2.10
N ALA A 139 -18.97 2.41 1.34
CA ALA A 139 -19.42 2.81 0.02
C ALA A 139 -20.17 4.16 0.06
N GLY A 140 -21.07 4.33 1.04
CA GLY A 140 -21.78 5.60 1.27
C GLY A 140 -20.85 6.78 1.63
N SER A 141 -19.64 6.51 2.13
CA SER A 141 -18.60 7.50 2.43
C SER A 141 -17.66 7.78 1.24
N GLY A 142 -17.95 7.20 0.07
CA GLY A 142 -17.16 7.35 -1.15
C GLY A 142 -15.94 6.43 -1.24
N ILE A 143 -15.83 5.41 -0.38
CA ILE A 143 -14.80 4.37 -0.51
C ILE A 143 -15.20 3.44 -1.66
N ARG A 144 -14.26 3.24 -2.58
CA ARG A 144 -14.43 2.41 -3.78
C ARG A 144 -13.72 1.07 -3.67
N LYS A 145 -12.55 1.04 -3.02
CA LYS A 145 -11.74 -0.17 -2.88
C LYS A 145 -11.12 -0.24 -1.51
N ILE A 146 -10.97 -1.45 -0.99
CA ILE A 146 -10.27 -1.75 0.26
C ILE A 146 -9.31 -2.90 0.00
N TRP A 147 -8.04 -2.71 0.37
CA TRP A 147 -7.03 -3.75 0.34
C TRP A 147 -6.49 -3.95 1.75
N VAL A 148 -6.57 -5.19 2.23
CA VAL A 148 -6.06 -5.57 3.55
C VAL A 148 -4.95 -6.58 3.36
N TYR A 149 -3.80 -6.31 3.98
CA TYR A 149 -2.62 -7.16 3.97
C TYR A 149 -2.21 -7.43 5.41
N ARG A 150 -1.78 -8.66 5.70
CA ARG A 150 -1.25 -9.06 7.01
C ARG A 150 0.26 -9.17 6.94
N ALA A 151 0.96 -8.68 7.94
CA ALA A 151 2.42 -8.78 7.99
C ALA A 151 2.86 -10.25 8.10
N LEU A 152 4.03 -10.57 7.54
CA LEU A 152 4.59 -11.92 7.53
C LEU A 152 5.38 -12.27 8.81
N ASP A 153 5.78 -11.26 9.57
CA ASP A 153 6.56 -11.34 10.81
C ASP A 153 5.71 -11.13 12.06
N ASP A 154 4.64 -10.33 11.98
CA ASP A 154 3.64 -10.18 13.02
C ASP A 154 2.21 -10.49 12.51
N GLY A 155 1.60 -11.55 13.04
CA GLY A 155 0.24 -11.96 12.67
C GLY A 155 -0.85 -10.95 13.07
N ASN A 156 -0.52 -9.99 13.93
CA ASN A 156 -1.40 -8.96 14.46
C ASN A 156 -1.07 -7.57 13.90
N GLU A 157 -0.22 -7.47 12.88
CA GLU A 157 0.01 -6.24 12.15
C GLU A 157 -0.62 -6.31 10.75
N VAL A 158 -1.28 -5.23 10.35
CA VAL A 158 -1.91 -5.12 9.03
C VAL A 158 -1.51 -3.83 8.34
N MET A 159 -1.41 -3.89 7.01
CA MET A 159 -1.50 -2.71 6.16
C MET A 159 -2.88 -2.68 5.53
N ILE A 160 -3.56 -1.54 5.64
CA ILE A 160 -4.86 -1.31 5.03
C ILE A 160 -4.76 -0.11 4.10
N LEU A 161 -5.21 -0.27 2.87
CA LEU A 161 -5.29 0.78 1.85
C LEU A 161 -6.74 0.93 1.39
N GLN A 162 -7.24 2.16 1.35
CA GLN A 162 -8.57 2.49 0.87
C GLN A 162 -8.46 3.46 -0.30
N GLU A 163 -9.10 3.12 -1.42
CA GLU A 163 -9.34 4.08 -2.49
C GLU A 163 -10.64 4.82 -2.23
N ILE A 164 -10.56 6.14 -2.09
CA ILE A 164 -11.67 7.04 -1.83
C ILE A 164 -11.86 7.95 -3.04
N GLU A 165 -13.09 8.30 -3.36
CA GLU A 165 -13.42 9.03 -4.58
C GLU A 165 -12.61 10.31 -4.82
N ASN A 166 -12.45 11.13 -3.78
CA ASN A 166 -11.79 12.42 -3.87
C ASN A 166 -11.26 12.86 -2.49
N GLU A 167 -10.53 13.98 -2.48
CA GLU A 167 -9.91 14.50 -1.25
C GLU A 167 -10.92 14.99 -0.22
N VAL A 168 -12.05 15.56 -0.64
CA VAL A 168 -13.09 16.04 0.28
C VAL A 168 -13.69 14.85 1.04
N SER A 169 -14.05 13.78 0.33
CA SER A 169 -14.54 12.54 0.93
C SER A 169 -13.48 11.92 1.84
N ALA A 170 -12.20 11.91 1.43
CA ALA A 170 -11.12 11.39 2.26
C ALA A 170 -10.95 12.18 3.57
N ARG A 171 -11.00 13.53 3.52
CA ARG A 171 -10.95 14.39 4.71
C ARG A 171 -12.13 14.12 5.66
N GLN A 172 -13.33 14.00 5.11
CA GLN A 172 -14.54 13.71 5.89
C GLN A 172 -14.43 12.35 6.57
N TRP A 173 -14.01 11.33 5.81
CA TRP A 173 -13.80 9.97 6.29
C TRP A 173 -12.77 9.90 7.42
N ILE A 174 -11.60 10.52 7.27
CA ILE A 174 -10.55 10.55 8.29
C ILE A 174 -11.00 11.29 9.55
N SER A 175 -11.80 12.36 9.39
CA SER A 175 -12.29 13.16 10.54
C SER A 175 -13.41 12.45 11.32
N HIS A 176 -14.19 11.61 10.64
CA HIS A 176 -15.33 10.90 11.21
C HIS A 176 -15.34 9.44 10.72
N PRO A 177 -14.35 8.63 11.12
CA PRO A 177 -14.27 7.25 10.67
C PRO A 177 -15.42 6.43 11.24
N ASP A 178 -15.89 5.45 10.47
CA ASP A 178 -16.82 4.44 10.99
C ASP A 178 -16.13 3.63 12.11
N ALA A 179 -16.92 3.07 13.02
CA ALA A 179 -16.40 2.16 14.05
C ALA A 179 -15.64 0.96 13.46
N ALA A 180 -16.00 0.52 12.24
CA ALA A 180 -15.28 -0.54 11.54
C ALA A 180 -13.89 -0.11 11.01
N ALA A 181 -13.54 1.18 11.11
CA ALA A 181 -12.25 1.75 10.71
C ALA A 181 -11.39 2.17 11.92
N GLU A 182 -11.63 1.58 13.10
CA GLU A 182 -10.90 1.81 14.35
C GLU A 182 -9.36 1.65 14.21
N TRP A 183 -8.91 0.82 13.27
CA TRP A 183 -7.48 0.68 12.94
C TRP A 183 -6.81 2.01 12.56
N MET A 184 -7.56 2.98 12.02
CA MET A 184 -7.04 4.31 11.69
C MET A 184 -6.59 5.09 12.92
N THR A 185 -7.16 4.82 14.10
CA THR A 185 -6.74 5.44 15.37
C THR A 185 -5.38 4.93 15.84
N ASN A 186 -5.02 3.70 15.45
CA ASN A 186 -3.73 3.08 15.77
C ASN A 186 -2.68 3.28 14.67
N ALA A 187 -3.00 4.02 13.61
CA ALA A 187 -2.03 4.38 12.57
C ALA A 187 -0.94 5.29 13.16
N GLY A 188 0.32 5.03 12.79
CA GLY A 188 1.47 5.79 13.32
C GLY A 188 1.94 5.37 14.70
N PHE A 189 1.46 4.24 15.24
CA PHE A 189 2.07 3.59 16.39
C PHE A 189 3.23 2.69 15.94
N GLY A 190 4.34 2.73 16.69
CA GLY A 190 5.53 1.92 16.39
C GLY A 190 6.46 2.59 15.38
N PRO A 191 7.13 1.82 14.49
CA PRO A 191 8.10 2.37 13.56
C PRO A 191 7.46 3.06 12.36
N TYR A 192 6.20 2.75 12.03
CA TYR A 192 5.54 3.23 10.82
C TYR A 192 5.01 4.67 10.96
N PRO A 193 5.00 5.47 9.88
CA PRO A 193 4.39 6.81 9.88
C PRO A 193 2.88 6.81 10.14
N SER A 194 2.31 8.00 10.35
CA SER A 194 0.86 8.22 10.47
C SER A 194 0.10 7.89 9.18
N LEU A 195 -1.23 8.09 9.14
CA LEU A 195 -2.03 7.90 7.92
C LEU A 195 -1.40 8.58 6.70
N PHE A 196 -1.19 7.82 5.64
CA PHE A 196 -0.82 8.31 4.32
C PHE A 196 -2.08 8.76 3.59
N VAL A 197 -2.02 9.94 2.95
CA VAL A 197 -3.09 10.44 2.07
C VAL A 197 -2.47 10.96 0.79
N GLY A 198 -2.75 10.29 -0.33
CA GLY A 198 -2.09 10.59 -1.59
C GLY A 198 -2.87 10.21 -2.83
N LYS A 199 -2.27 10.48 -3.98
CA LYS A 199 -2.81 10.12 -5.30
C LYS A 199 -1.80 9.29 -6.06
N LEU A 200 -2.30 8.46 -6.97
CA LEU A 200 -1.46 7.72 -7.91
C LEU A 200 -0.60 8.71 -8.70
N ALA A 201 0.72 8.50 -8.68
CA ALA A 201 1.66 9.27 -9.47
C ALA A 201 2.23 8.41 -10.61
N HIS A 202 2.66 7.19 -10.31
CA HIS A 202 3.24 6.31 -11.32
C HIS A 202 2.93 4.82 -11.11
N ILE A 203 2.97 4.08 -12.20
CA ILE A 203 2.90 2.62 -12.23
C ILE A 203 4.04 2.10 -13.11
N MET A 204 4.72 1.05 -12.66
CA MET A 204 5.70 0.31 -13.43
C MET A 204 5.31 -1.17 -13.41
N THR A 205 5.07 -1.75 -14.57
CA THR A 205 5.07 -3.21 -14.72
C THR A 205 6.52 -3.66 -14.80
N VAL A 206 6.94 -4.67 -14.05
CA VAL A 206 8.34 -5.15 -13.99
C VAL A 206 8.56 -6.34 -14.93
N GLU A 207 7.54 -7.17 -15.13
CA GLU A 207 7.55 -8.22 -16.15
C GLU A 207 6.82 -7.76 -17.41
N GLY A 208 7.41 -8.00 -18.58
CA GLY A 208 6.65 -7.89 -19.84
C GLY A 208 5.66 -9.04 -19.94
N GLN A 209 4.51 -8.82 -20.60
CA GLN A 209 3.75 -9.94 -21.15
C GLN A 209 4.70 -10.76 -22.02
N VAL A 210 4.82 -12.06 -21.70
CA VAL A 210 5.46 -13.04 -22.58
C VAL A 210 4.57 -13.23 -23.81
#